data_AF-A0A831YAL0-F1
#
_entry.id   AF-A0A831YAL0-F1
#
_cell.length_a   1.000
_cell.length_b   1.000
_cell.length_c   1.000
_cell.angle_alpha   90.00
_cell.angle_beta   90.00
_cell.angle_gamma   90.00
#
_symmetry.space_group_name_H-M   'P 1'
#
loop_
_entity.id
_entity.type
_entity.pdbx_description
1 polymer ?
#
loop_
_entity_poly.entity_id
_entity_poly.type
_entity_poly.pdbx_seq_one_letter_code
_entity_poly.pdbx_strand_id
1 'polypeptide(L)'
;QLLRSHRRVENRQQEVAEISRGLKGLAKELGIPVIALAQLSRQAEMRADKRPQLADLRESGSIEQDADLVIFIHRPEYYKKNPSPQEEGIAEIIIAKQRNGPTGTINLAFIKEITKFENLAKNIDNIEEEIEEDFEEVNDYEEGVDF
;
A
#
# COMPACT_ATOMS: atom_id res chain seq x y z
N GLN A 1 25.26 -10.83 -5.15
CA GLN A 1 24.76 -9.45 -4.95
C GLN A 1 25.28 -8.60 -6.11
N LEU A 2 24.40 -7.99 -6.92
CA LEU A 2 24.71 -7.44 -8.27
C LEU A 2 24.78 -5.91 -8.36
N LEU A 3 24.38 -5.18 -7.32
CA LEU A 3 24.60 -3.73 -7.22
C LEU A 3 25.79 -3.50 -6.29
N ARG A 4 26.90 -2.99 -6.85
CA ARG A 4 28.05 -2.51 -6.07
C ARG A 4 28.18 -1.01 -6.26
N SER A 5 28.12 -0.25 -5.17
CA SER A 5 28.66 1.10 -5.14
C SER A 5 30.18 1.02 -5.37
N HIS A 6 30.69 1.76 -6.37
CA HIS A 6 32.10 1.72 -6.78
C HIS A 6 33.02 2.60 -5.90
N ARG A 7 32.52 3.11 -4.76
CA ARG A 7 33.31 3.90 -3.82
C ARG A 7 32.94 3.50 -2.38
N ARG A 8 33.93 3.52 -1.49
CA ARG A 8 33.71 3.50 -0.04
C ARG A 8 32.93 4.77 0.32
N VAL A 9 31.60 4.71 0.23
CA VAL A 9 30.73 5.77 0.72
C VAL A 9 30.58 5.52 2.22
N GLU A 10 31.19 6.36 3.06
CA GLU A 10 31.10 6.24 4.52
C GLU A 10 29.67 6.48 5.04
N ASN A 11 28.78 7.04 4.21
CA ASN A 11 27.42 7.38 4.57
C ASN A 11 26.38 6.58 3.78
N ARG A 12 25.74 5.61 4.45
CA ARG A 12 24.67 4.78 3.91
C ARG A 12 23.53 5.58 3.27
N GLN A 13 23.20 6.75 3.80
CA GLN A 13 22.14 7.60 3.23
C GLN A 13 22.50 8.06 1.81
N GLN A 14 23.76 8.37 1.56
CA GLN A 14 24.23 8.83 0.25
C GLN A 14 24.26 7.68 -0.75
N GLU A 15 24.64 6.48 -0.33
CA GLU A 15 24.58 5.26 -1.16
C GLU A 15 23.13 4.94 -1.56
N VAL A 16 22.20 4.96 -0.61
CA VAL A 16 20.77 4.72 -0.90
C VAL A 16 20.22 5.78 -1.86
N ALA A 17 20.63 7.05 -1.70
CA ALA A 17 20.24 8.12 -2.60
C ALA A 17 20.79 7.98 -4.01
N GLU A 18 22.01 7.46 -4.17
CA GLU A 18 22.59 7.15 -5.48
C GLU A 18 21.83 6.01 -6.15
N ILE A 19 21.53 4.94 -5.40
CA ILE A 19 20.77 3.79 -5.89
C ILE A 19 19.35 4.21 -6.30
N SER A 20 18.62 4.96 -5.47
CA SER A 20 17.24 5.37 -5.77
C SER A 20 17.15 6.24 -7.02
N ARG A 21 18.07 7.21 -7.19
CA ARG A 21 18.16 8.03 -8.41
C ARG A 21 18.51 7.19 -9.63
N GLY A 22 19.46 6.25 -9.50
CA GLY A 22 19.84 5.34 -10.58
C GLY A 22 18.66 4.49 -11.06
N LEU A 23 17.89 3.92 -10.13
CA LEU A 23 16.69 3.13 -10.45
C LEU A 23 15.62 3.98 -11.14
N LYS A 24 15.40 5.22 -10.67
CA LYS A 24 14.45 6.15 -11.31
C LYS A 24 14.90 6.55 -12.72
N GLY A 25 16.20 6.76 -12.91
CA GLY A 25 16.80 7.03 -14.22
C GLY A 25 16.57 5.85 -15.17
N LEU A 26 16.89 4.63 -14.73
CA LEU A 26 16.72 3.40 -15.51
C LEU A 26 15.25 3.18 -15.92
N ALA A 27 14.31 3.36 -14.99
CA ALA A 27 12.88 3.25 -15.26
C ALA A 27 12.42 4.23 -16.36
N LYS A 28 12.91 5.48 -16.32
CA LYS A 28 12.59 6.50 -17.32
C LYS A 28 13.25 6.23 -18.67
N GLU A 29 14.50 5.77 -18.67
CA GLU A 29 15.25 5.50 -19.90
C GLU A 29 14.68 4.30 -20.67
N LEU A 30 14.35 3.22 -19.95
CA LEU A 30 13.80 2.00 -20.56
C LEU A 30 12.28 2.02 -20.71
N GLY A 31 11.59 2.97 -20.10
CA GLY A 31 10.12 3.06 -20.13
C GLY A 31 9.42 1.89 -19.43
N ILE A 32 10.04 1.28 -18.41
CA ILE A 32 9.50 0.13 -17.68
C ILE A 32 9.25 0.46 -16.20
N PRO A 33 8.24 -0.16 -15.56
CA PRO A 33 8.06 -0.04 -14.13
C PRO A 33 9.18 -0.77 -13.38
N VAL A 34 9.78 -0.09 -12.40
CA VAL A 34 10.80 -0.66 -11.52
C VAL A 34 10.25 -0.74 -10.11
N ILE A 35 10.23 -1.95 -9.55
CA ILE A 35 9.80 -2.20 -8.17
C ILE A 35 11.04 -2.49 -7.33
N ALA A 36 11.19 -1.75 -6.23
CA ALA A 36 12.23 -1.97 -5.25
C ALA A 36 11.60 -2.23 -3.88
N LEU A 37 12.13 -3.21 -3.15
CA LEU A 37 11.74 -3.48 -1.77
C LEU A 37 12.65 -2.70 -0.82
N ALA A 38 12.06 -2.04 0.16
CA ALA A 38 12.78 -1.32 1.21
C ALA A 38 12.38 -1.86 2.58
N GLN A 39 13.37 -2.02 3.45
CA GLN A 39 13.12 -2.34 4.85
C GLN A 39 12.87 -1.05 5.64
N LEU A 40 11.91 -1.09 6.56
CA LEU A 40 11.60 0.03 7.46
C LEU A 40 12.56 0.08 8.65
N SER A 41 12.72 1.26 9.23
CA SER A 41 13.41 1.43 10.50
C SER A 41 12.75 0.62 11.61
N ARG A 42 13.56 -0.01 12.48
CA ARG A 42 13.08 -0.69 13.70
C ARG A 42 12.33 0.24 14.65
N GLN A 43 12.49 1.56 14.51
CA GLN A 43 11.75 2.55 15.30
C GLN A 43 10.23 2.45 15.08
N ALA A 44 9.78 1.97 13.91
CA ALA A 44 8.37 1.71 13.64
C ALA A 44 7.77 0.72 14.65
N GLU A 45 8.54 -0.26 15.10
CA GLU A 45 8.13 -1.26 16.08
C GLU A 45 8.10 -0.73 17.51
N MET A 46 8.59 0.47 17.79
CA MET A 46 8.55 1.06 19.14
C MET A 46 7.29 1.92 19.36
N ARG A 47 6.63 2.37 18.29
CA ARG A 47 5.42 3.21 18.36
C ARG A 47 4.23 2.42 18.90
N ALA A 48 3.26 3.11 19.51
CA ALA A 48 2.02 2.47 19.95
C ALA A 48 1.23 1.95 18.74
N ASP A 49 1.03 2.83 17.76
CA ASP A 49 0.55 2.44 16.44
C ASP A 49 1.70 1.90 15.60
N LYS A 50 1.59 0.63 15.19
CA LYS A 50 2.59 -0.10 14.39
C LYS A 50 2.39 0.10 12.89
N ARG A 51 1.44 0.94 12.48
CA ARG A 51 1.18 1.25 11.07
C ARG A 51 2.38 1.98 10.46
N PRO A 52 2.97 1.47 9.37
CA PRO A 52 4.08 2.13 8.67
C PRO A 52 3.75 3.54 8.18
N GLN A 53 4.75 4.41 8.21
CA GLN A 53 4.66 5.78 7.69
C GLN A 53 5.92 6.14 6.89
N LEU A 54 5.85 7.17 6.05
CA LEU A 54 6.98 7.62 5.23
C LEU A 54 8.23 7.93 6.06
N ALA A 55 8.06 8.49 7.25
CA ALA A 55 9.16 8.76 8.18
C ALA A 55 9.92 7.50 8.63
N ASP A 56 9.34 6.29 8.48
CA ASP A 56 10.03 5.04 8.79
C ASP A 56 11.08 4.67 7.72
N LEU A 57 11.08 5.35 6.56
CA LEU A 57 12.13 5.30 5.55
C LEU A 57 13.32 6.22 5.89
N ARG A 58 13.49 6.65 7.14
CA ARG A 58 14.44 7.70 7.59
C ARG A 58 15.88 7.58 7.10
N GLU A 59 16.42 6.37 6.99
CA GLU A 59 17.78 6.14 6.45
C GLU A 59 17.84 6.27 4.91
N SER A 60 16.70 6.52 4.29
CA SER A 60 16.39 6.42 2.88
C SER A 60 15.44 7.54 2.43
N GLY A 61 15.51 8.75 3.03
CA GLY A 61 14.62 9.87 2.66
C GLY A 61 14.67 10.25 1.18
N SER A 62 15.76 9.90 0.48
CA SER A 62 15.86 9.98 -0.98
C SER A 62 14.90 9.06 -1.72
N ILE A 63 14.63 7.85 -1.20
CA ILE A 63 13.66 6.90 -1.79
C ILE A 63 12.28 7.54 -1.80
N GLU A 64 11.87 8.16 -0.69
CA GLU A 64 10.58 8.86 -0.63
C GLU A 64 10.50 9.93 -1.72
N GLN A 65 11.54 10.74 -1.93
CA GLN A 65 11.52 11.80 -2.92
C GLN A 65 11.51 11.26 -4.36
N ASP A 66 12.36 10.27 -4.65
CA ASP A 66 12.58 9.73 -6.00
C ASP A 66 11.43 8.84 -6.47
N ALA A 67 10.80 8.08 -5.57
CA ALA A 67 9.72 7.17 -5.90
C ALA A 67 8.47 7.91 -6.43
N ASP A 68 7.80 7.31 -7.42
CA ASP A 68 6.48 7.77 -7.86
C ASP A 68 5.37 7.22 -6.96
N LEU A 69 5.55 6.00 -6.49
CA LEU A 69 4.61 5.23 -5.67
C LEU A 69 5.34 4.63 -4.48
N VAL A 70 4.80 4.82 -3.26
CA VAL A 70 5.28 4.15 -2.04
C VAL A 70 4.11 3.37 -1.46
N ILE A 71 4.30 2.05 -1.35
CA ILE A 71 3.32 1.12 -0.79
C ILE A 71 3.93 0.51 0.47
N PHE A 72 3.18 0.54 1.57
CA PHE A 72 3.47 -0.25 2.75
C PHE A 72 2.51 -1.42 2.87
N ILE A 73 2.99 -2.50 3.47
CA ILE A 73 2.19 -3.67 3.82
C ILE A 73 2.11 -3.70 5.34
N HIS A 74 0.90 -3.68 5.89
CA HIS A 74 0.65 -3.80 7.32
C HIS A 74 -0.30 -4.97 7.59
N ARG A 75 0.02 -5.79 8.59
CA ARG A 75 -0.84 -6.90 9.03
C ARG A 75 -1.17 -6.68 10.51
N PRO A 76 -2.35 -6.12 10.85
CA PRO A 76 -2.71 -5.80 12.23
C PRO A 76 -2.57 -6.98 13.19
N GLU A 77 -2.99 -8.17 12.73
CA GLU A 77 -2.89 -9.42 13.49
C GLU A 77 -1.48 -9.80 13.93
N TYR A 78 -0.44 -9.39 13.19
CA TYR A 78 0.95 -9.72 13.51
C TYR A 78 1.42 -9.01 14.78
N TYR A 79 0.82 -7.86 15.11
CA TYR A 79 1.27 -7.00 16.20
C TYR A 79 0.42 -7.15 17.48
N LYS A 80 -0.61 -8.00 17.45
CA LYS A 80 -1.55 -8.21 18.57
C LYS A 80 -1.49 -9.66 19.05
N LYS A 81 -1.53 -9.86 20.37
CA LYS A 81 -1.60 -11.21 20.95
C LYS A 81 -2.94 -11.89 20.68
N ASN A 82 -4.02 -11.11 20.77
CA ASN A 82 -5.40 -11.52 20.52
C ASN A 82 -6.02 -10.55 19.51
N PRO A 83 -5.80 -10.73 18.19
CA PRO A 83 -6.47 -9.92 17.18
C PRO A 83 -7.98 -10.14 17.19
N SER A 84 -8.76 -9.13 16.80
CA SER A 84 -10.20 -9.34 16.63
C SER A 84 -10.47 -10.20 15.39
N PRO A 85 -11.65 -10.85 15.27
CA PRO A 85 -12.01 -11.60 14.07
C PRO A 85 -11.96 -10.77 12.78
N GLN A 86 -12.16 -9.45 12.88
CA GLN A 86 -12.09 -8.52 11.75
C GLN A 86 -10.65 -8.19 11.31
N GLU A 87 -9.66 -8.52 12.11
CA GLU A 87 -8.24 -8.25 11.84
C GLU A 87 -7.48 -9.51 11.43
N GLU A 88 -8.02 -10.68 11.74
CA GLU A 88 -7.43 -11.97 11.42
C GLU A 88 -7.44 -12.22 9.92
N GLY A 89 -6.28 -12.57 9.37
CA GLY A 89 -6.12 -12.77 7.93
C GLY A 89 -6.25 -11.49 7.09
N ILE A 90 -6.25 -10.29 7.68
CA ILE A 90 -6.27 -9.03 6.93
C ILE A 90 -4.86 -8.50 6.73
N ALA A 91 -4.58 -8.08 5.50
CA ALA A 91 -3.44 -7.25 5.15
C ALA A 91 -3.91 -5.91 4.57
N GLU A 92 -3.42 -4.84 5.16
CA GLU A 92 -3.61 -3.48 4.66
C GLU A 92 -2.47 -3.13 3.72
N ILE A 93 -2.82 -2.80 2.48
CA ILE A 93 -1.93 -2.25 1.47
C ILE A 93 -2.11 -0.72 1.47
N ILE A 94 -1.14 -0.03 2.05
CA ILE A 94 -1.19 1.41 2.30
C ILE A 94 -0.43 2.12 1.19
N ILE A 95 -1.14 2.83 0.32
CA ILE A 95 -0.58 3.72 -0.69
C ILE A 95 -0.23 5.04 0.01
N ALA A 96 0.99 5.12 0.55
CA ALA A 96 1.45 6.26 1.35
C ALA A 96 1.90 7.45 0.49
N LYS A 97 2.32 7.20 -0.75
CA LYS A 97 2.65 8.23 -1.74
C LYS A 97 2.21 7.77 -3.11
N GLN A 98 1.54 8.66 -3.85
CA GLN A 98 1.24 8.48 -5.26
C GLN A 98 1.40 9.84 -5.96
N ARG A 99 2.37 9.96 -6.87
CA ARG A 99 2.72 11.25 -7.50
C ARG A 99 1.59 11.80 -8.37
N ASN A 100 0.85 10.92 -9.05
CA ASN A 100 -0.14 11.29 -10.06
C ASN A 100 -1.55 10.77 -9.73
N GLY A 101 -1.91 10.67 -8.45
CA GLY A 101 -3.17 10.06 -8.05
C GLY A 101 -3.38 10.05 -6.55
N PRO A 102 -4.51 9.48 -6.09
CA PRO A 102 -4.85 9.46 -4.68
C PRO A 102 -3.96 8.51 -3.88
N THR A 103 -3.82 8.83 -2.60
CA THR A 103 -3.35 7.91 -1.55
C THR A 103 -4.55 7.21 -0.93
N GLY A 104 -4.30 6.14 -0.18
CA GLY A 104 -5.37 5.37 0.45
C GLY A 104 -4.88 4.06 1.05
N THR A 105 -5.80 3.33 1.67
CA THR A 105 -5.55 1.95 2.14
C THR A 105 -6.52 1.02 1.43
N ILE A 106 -6.00 -0.11 0.97
CA ILE A 106 -6.77 -1.19 0.37
C ILE A 106 -6.58 -2.42 1.28
N ASN A 107 -7.68 -3.05 1.67
CA ASN A 107 -7.61 -4.27 2.47
C ASN A 107 -7.64 -5.51 1.56
N LEU A 108 -6.77 -6.46 1.86
CA LEU A 108 -6.66 -7.75 1.19
C LEU A 108 -6.75 -8.88 2.21
N ALA A 109 -7.16 -10.07 1.76
CA ALA A 109 -7.03 -11.29 2.53
C ALA A 109 -5.59 -11.81 2.44
N PHE A 110 -5.03 -12.24 3.56
CA PHE A 110 -3.70 -12.82 3.66
C PHE A 110 -3.80 -14.26 4.18
N ILE A 111 -3.50 -15.21 3.30
CA ILE A 111 -3.51 -16.64 3.59
C ILE A 111 -2.11 -17.03 4.09
N LYS A 112 -1.96 -17.17 5.41
CA LYS A 112 -0.67 -17.36 6.10
C LYS A 112 0.08 -18.60 5.64
N GLU A 113 -0.65 -19.68 5.40
CA GLU A 113 -0.14 -21.02 5.10
C GLU A 113 0.66 -21.04 3.79
N ILE A 114 0.27 -20.18 2.83
CA ILE A 114 0.87 -20.11 1.50
C ILE A 114 1.46 -18.73 1.18
N THR A 115 1.48 -17.81 2.15
CA THR A 115 1.97 -16.42 2.00
C THR A 115 1.32 -15.70 0.81
N LYS A 116 0.01 -15.87 0.62
CA LYS A 116 -0.73 -15.36 -0.53
C LYS A 116 -1.63 -14.20 -0.14
N PHE A 117 -1.64 -13.16 -0.97
CA PHE A 117 -2.60 -12.07 -0.88
C PHE A 117 -3.71 -12.31 -1.90
N GLU A 118 -4.96 -12.18 -1.46
CA GLU A 118 -6.15 -12.31 -2.27
C GLU A 118 -7.03 -11.08 -2.11
N ASN A 119 -7.85 -10.80 -3.12
CA ASN A 119 -8.88 -9.77 -2.98
C ASN A 119 -9.83 -10.21 -1.85
N LEU A 120 -10.15 -9.29 -0.95
CA LEU A 120 -11.31 -9.51 -0.09
C LEU A 120 -12.53 -9.62 -1.00
N ALA A 121 -13.30 -10.69 -0.84
CA ALA A 121 -14.62 -10.74 -1.45
C ALA A 121 -15.33 -9.46 -1.03
N LYS A 122 -15.84 -8.67 -2.00
CA LYS A 122 -16.74 -7.57 -1.67
C LYS A 122 -17.86 -8.21 -0.85
N ASN A 123 -18.12 -7.71 0.36
CA ASN A 123 -19.34 -8.07 1.07
C ASN A 123 -20.48 -7.82 0.10
N ILE A 124 -21.24 -8.87 -0.20
CA ILE A 124 -22.41 -8.82 -1.09
C ILE A 124 -23.45 -7.86 -0.50
N ASP A 125 -23.36 -7.56 0.80
CA ASP A 125 -24.16 -6.56 1.51
C ASP A 125 -24.12 -5.16 0.85
N ASN A 126 -22.98 -4.72 0.31
CA ASN A 126 -22.91 -3.43 -0.40
C ASN A 126 -23.54 -3.47 -1.79
N ILE A 127 -23.71 -4.67 -2.36
CA ILE A 127 -24.42 -4.85 -3.63
C ILE A 127 -25.92 -4.83 -3.37
N GLU A 128 -26.39 -5.33 -2.22
CA GLU A 128 -27.81 -5.24 -1.86
C GLU A 128 -28.25 -3.78 -1.64
N GLU A 129 -27.44 -2.95 -0.97
CA GLU A 129 -27.71 -1.52 -0.81
C GLU A 129 -27.69 -0.76 -2.15
N GLU A 130 -26.69 -1.02 -3.02
CA GLU A 130 -26.57 -0.37 -4.35
C GLU A 130 -27.70 -0.84 -5.30
N ILE A 131 -28.17 -2.09 -5.15
CA ILE A 131 -29.32 -2.62 -5.90
C ILE A 131 -30.64 -2.05 -5.37
N GLU A 132 -30.82 -1.92 -4.05
CA GLU A 132 -32.03 -1.30 -3.46
C GLU A 132 -32.17 0.17 -3.87
N GLU A 133 -31.07 0.95 -3.84
CA GLU A 133 -31.08 2.35 -4.30
C GLU A 133 -31.45 2.46 -5.80
N ASP A 134 -30.90 1.59 -6.65
CA ASP A 134 -31.23 1.55 -8.08
C ASP A 134 -32.70 1.13 -8.33
N PHE A 135 -33.29 0.25 -7.50
CA PHE A 135 -34.69 -0.15 -7.62
C PHE A 135 -35.68 0.89 -7.09
N GLU A 136 -35.34 1.63 -6.03
CA GLU A 136 -36.14 2.75 -5.54
C GLU A 136 -36.17 3.89 -6.57
N GLU A 137 -35.02 4.20 -7.19
CA GLU A 137 -34.95 5.24 -8.22
C GLU A 137 -35.82 4.90 -9.44
N VAL A 138 -35.87 3.63 -9.86
CA VAL A 138 -36.72 3.17 -10.98
C VAL A 138 -38.21 3.24 -10.67
N ASN A 139 -38.62 2.90 -9.44
CA ASN A 139 -40.04 2.94 -9.03
C ASN A 139 -40.58 4.37 -8.93
N ASP A 140 -39.76 5.34 -8.51
CA ASP A 140 -40.14 6.76 -8.46
C ASP A 140 -40.47 7.33 -9.86
N TYR A 141 -39.94 6.76 -10.94
CA TYR A 141 -40.30 7.14 -12.30
C TYR A 141 -41.61 6.50 -12.79
N GLU A 142 -42.04 5.36 -12.23
CA GLU A 142 -43.28 4.69 -12.62
C GLU A 142 -44.52 5.24 -11.89
N GLU A 143 -44.39 5.79 -10.68
CA GLU A 143 -45.52 6.40 -9.94
C GLU A 143 -45.93 7.80 -10.45
N GLY A 144 -45.13 8.41 -11.35
CA GLY A 144 -45.35 9.78 -11.84
C GLY A 144 -46.18 9.94 -13.13
N VAL A 145 -46.69 8.85 -13.72
CA VAL A 145 -47.40 8.90 -15.01
C VAL A 145 -48.90 8.64 -14.82
N ASP A 146 -49.61 9.64 -14.32
CA ASP A 146 -51.07 9.68 -14.35
C ASP A 146 -51.53 9.93 -15.80
N PHE A 147 -52.28 8.98 -16.39
CA PHE A 147 -52.93 9.10 -17.70
C PHE A 147 -54.24 9.90 -17.64
#